data_AF-A0A7L8S9M6-F1
#
_entry.id   AF-A0A7L8S9M6-F1
#
_cell.length_a   1.000
_cell.length_b   1.000
_cell.length_c   1.000
_cell.angle_alpha   90.00
_cell.angle_beta   90.00
_cell.angle_gamma   90.00
#
_symmetry.space_group_name_H-M   'P 1'
#
loop_
_entity.id
_entity.type
_entity.pdbx_description
1 polymer ?
#
loop_
_entity_poly.entity_id
_entity_poly.type
_entity_poly.pdbx_seq_one_letter_code
_entity_poly.pdbx_strand_id
1 'polypeptide(L)'
;MKLTFRGWQRATTLHGHPVTPVRKSTGGGLRTESNRALIWNDAGSAYGKVNDLALSGSFLVHFQFEQADLEGWLAEFAKTKPEEALRILAKIQAEAMIQLAKPSSERA
;
A
#
# COMPACT_ATOMS: atom_id res chain seq x y z
N MET A 1 6.09 3.01 -0.59
CA MET A 1 5.28 2.39 -1.68
C MET A 1 5.87 2.65 -3.08
N LYS A 2 5.74 1.69 -4.00
CA LYS A 2 6.12 1.83 -5.42
C LYS A 2 4.98 1.37 -6.35
N LEU A 3 4.87 2.03 -7.51
CA LEU A 3 3.95 1.64 -8.59
C LEU A 3 4.75 1.21 -9.80
N THR A 4 4.37 0.10 -10.41
CA THR A 4 4.90 -0.33 -11.71
C THR A 4 3.78 -0.43 -12.72
N PHE A 5 3.93 0.23 -13.87
CA PHE A 5 2.98 0.20 -14.97
C PHE A 5 3.52 -0.66 -16.11
N ARG A 6 2.70 -1.60 -16.60
CA ARG A 6 2.99 -2.46 -17.75
C ARG A 6 1.87 -2.36 -18.78
N GLY A 7 2.19 -2.14 -20.06
CA GLY A 7 1.18 -2.06 -21.11
C GLY A 7 0.38 -3.36 -21.23
N TRP A 8 -0.94 -3.22 -21.44
CA TRP A 8 -1.85 -4.36 -21.46
C TRP A 8 -1.75 -5.20 -22.74
N GLN A 9 -1.75 -4.55 -23.91
CA GLN A 9 -1.79 -5.23 -25.22
C GLN A 9 -0.47 -5.17 -26.00
N ARG A 10 0.48 -4.36 -25.54
CA ARG A 10 1.78 -4.16 -26.18
C ARG A 10 2.83 -4.43 -25.12
N ALA A 11 3.91 -5.12 -25.47
CA ALA A 11 5.09 -5.24 -24.62
C ALA A 11 5.77 -3.86 -24.55
N THR A 12 5.17 -2.91 -23.84
CA THR A 12 5.78 -1.62 -23.56
C THR A 12 6.75 -1.74 -22.40
N THR A 13 7.71 -0.82 -22.39
CA THR A 13 8.64 -0.55 -21.31
C THR A 13 7.92 -0.55 -19.95
N LEU A 14 8.52 -1.18 -18.95
CA LEU A 14 8.05 -1.11 -17.57
C LEU A 14 8.38 0.27 -17.00
N HIS A 15 7.37 0.98 -16.51
CA HIS A 15 7.55 2.28 -15.88
C HIS A 15 7.40 2.11 -14.37
N GLY A 16 8.52 2.13 -13.66
CA GLY A 16 8.56 2.07 -12.19
C GLY A 16 8.65 3.47 -11.61
N HIS A 17 7.68 3.86 -10.78
CA HIS A 17 7.69 5.15 -10.11
C HIS A 17 7.56 5.00 -8.59
N PRO A 18 8.40 5.69 -7.80
CA PRO A 18 8.17 5.82 -6.37
C PRO A 18 6.92 6.67 -6.12
N VAL A 19 6.16 6.32 -5.09
CA VAL A 19 5.03 7.15 -4.63
C VAL A 19 5.51 8.00 -3.47
N THR A 20 5.59 9.31 -3.68
CA THR A 20 5.95 10.26 -2.61
C THR A 20 4.70 10.56 -1.77
N PRO A 21 4.74 10.42 -0.44
CA PRO A 21 3.59 10.75 0.38
C PRO A 21 3.23 12.23 0.28
N VAL A 22 1.93 12.51 0.38
CA VAL A 22 1.43 13.88 0.46
C VAL A 22 0.49 14.05 1.64
N ARG A 23 0.49 15.24 2.22
CA ARG A 23 -0.44 15.64 3.28
C ARG A 23 -1.28 16.82 2.81
N LYS A 24 -2.55 16.85 3.21
CA LYS A 24 -3.41 18.04 3.06
C LYS A 24 -2.88 19.16 3.97
N SER A 25 -2.53 20.28 3.38
CA SER A 25 -2.19 21.52 4.08
C SER A 25 -3.45 22.16 4.66
N THR A 26 -3.29 22.94 5.73
CA THR A 26 -4.36 23.75 6.34
C THR A 26 -5.01 24.73 5.36
N GLY A 27 -4.32 25.11 4.27
CA GLY A 27 -4.86 25.95 3.20
C GLY A 27 -5.53 25.19 2.04
N GLY A 28 -5.82 23.89 2.18
CA GLY A 28 -6.51 23.08 1.17
C GLY A 28 -5.63 22.50 0.04
N GLY A 29 -4.35 22.88 -0.03
CA GLY A 29 -3.38 22.31 -0.97
C GLY A 29 -2.82 20.96 -0.52
N LEU A 30 -2.22 20.20 -1.44
CA LEU A 30 -1.44 19.00 -1.13
C LEU A 30 0.06 19.35 -1.06
N ARG A 31 0.75 18.89 -0.03
CA ARG A 31 2.19 19.12 0.17
C ARG A 31 2.92 17.78 0.21
N THR A 32 4.02 17.67 -0.52
CA THR A 32 4.88 16.48 -0.50
C THR A 32 5.63 16.40 0.82
N GLU A 33 5.67 15.20 1.39
CA GLU A 33 6.42 14.88 2.60
C GLU A 33 7.65 14.03 2.23
N SER A 34 8.74 14.21 2.98
CA SER A 34 9.98 13.46 2.79
C SER A 34 9.99 12.09 3.48
N ASN A 35 8.89 11.72 4.14
CA ASN A 35 8.75 10.41 4.77
C ASN A 35 8.66 9.30 3.69
N ARG A 36 9.15 8.09 3.98
CA ARG A 36 9.13 6.98 2.99
C ARG A 36 7.79 6.25 2.92
N ALA A 37 7.07 6.21 4.04
CA ALA A 37 5.77 5.56 4.13
C ALA A 37 4.65 6.51 3.71
N LEU A 38 3.62 5.94 3.08
CA LEU A 38 2.38 6.66 2.80
C LEU A 38 1.72 7.18 4.08
N ILE A 39 1.15 8.38 3.97
CA ILE A 39 0.33 8.96 5.03
C ILE A 39 -1.13 8.64 4.72
N TRP A 40 -1.73 7.81 5.56
CA TRP A 40 -3.13 7.43 5.48
C TRP A 40 -3.99 8.56 6.04
N ASN A 41 -5.05 8.92 5.29
CA ASN A 41 -5.98 9.97 5.70
C ASN A 41 -7.18 9.38 6.46
N ASP A 42 -7.51 8.13 6.16
CA ASP A 42 -8.54 7.32 6.80
C ASP A 42 -8.24 5.82 6.60
N ALA A 43 -9.13 4.95 7.07
CA ALA A 43 -9.03 3.49 6.98
C ALA A 43 -8.84 2.94 5.55
N GLY A 44 -9.29 3.65 4.53
CA GLY A 44 -9.37 3.17 3.16
C GLY A 44 -8.55 3.96 2.15
N SER A 45 -7.99 5.12 2.54
CA SER A 45 -7.37 6.03 1.57
C SER A 45 -6.06 6.68 2.05
N ALA A 46 -5.10 6.71 1.13
CA ALA A 46 -3.88 7.50 1.22
C ALA A 46 -3.70 8.25 -0.11
N TYR A 47 -3.12 9.45 -0.04
CA TYR A 47 -2.74 10.19 -1.24
C TYR A 47 -1.23 10.09 -1.43
N GLY A 48 -0.81 9.97 -2.68
CA GLY A 48 0.58 9.94 -3.06
C GLY A 48 0.80 10.65 -4.38
N LYS A 49 1.95 11.30 -4.51
CA LYS A 49 2.39 11.94 -5.75
C LYS A 49 3.29 10.98 -6.52
N VAL A 50 3.01 10.86 -7.82
CA VAL A 50 3.89 10.20 -8.79
C VAL A 50 4.45 11.30 -9.68
N ASN A 51 5.78 11.39 -9.81
CA ASN A 51 6.43 12.36 -10.70
C ASN A 51 6.67 11.76 -12.09
N ASP A 52 6.65 12.63 -13.10
CA ASP A 52 7.02 12.31 -14.49
C ASP A 52 6.23 11.14 -15.10
N LEU A 53 4.96 11.00 -14.71
CA LEU A 53 4.05 9.97 -15.22
C LEU A 53 3.34 10.48 -16.47
N ALA A 54 3.74 9.97 -17.63
CA ALA A 54 3.07 10.19 -18.91
C ALA A 54 2.73 8.85 -19.55
N LEU A 55 1.48 8.39 -19.39
CA LEU A 55 0.99 7.12 -19.90
C LEU A 55 -0.24 7.35 -20.79
N SER A 56 -0.33 6.62 -21.92
CA SER A 56 -1.49 6.62 -22.81
C SER A 56 -1.91 5.20 -23.17
N GLY A 57 -3.21 4.92 -23.09
CA GLY A 57 -3.78 3.58 -23.30
C GLY A 57 -4.04 2.80 -22.00
N SER A 58 -4.06 1.47 -22.09
CA SER A 58 -4.40 0.57 -20.97
C SER A 58 -3.16 -0.09 -20.37
N PHE A 59 -3.07 -0.09 -19.03
CA PHE A 59 -1.93 -0.61 -18.28
C PHE A 59 -2.37 -1.51 -17.14
N LEU A 60 -1.62 -2.58 -16.92
CA LEU A 60 -1.58 -3.28 -15.64
C LEU A 60 -0.81 -2.41 -14.64
N VAL A 61 -1.38 -2.20 -13.46
CA VAL A 61 -0.74 -1.51 -12.34
C VAL A 61 -0.37 -2.54 -11.28
N HIS A 62 0.90 -2.61 -10.93
CA HIS A 62 1.40 -3.40 -9.81
C HIS A 62 1.73 -2.47 -8.64
N PHE A 63 1.08 -2.72 -7.52
CA PHE A 63 1.27 -2.01 -6.26
C PHE A 63 2.25 -2.80 -5.39
N GLN A 64 3.37 -2.17 -5.02
CA GLN A 64 4.32 -2.75 -4.07
C GLN A 64 4.36 -1.88 -2.81
N PHE A 65 3.90 -2.48 -1.72
CA PHE A 65 3.91 -1.86 -0.39
C PHE A 65 5.21 -2.20 0.32
N GLU A 66 5.77 -1.21 1.03
CA GLU A 66 6.81 -1.45 2.03
C GLU A 66 6.16 -1.81 3.36
N GLN A 67 6.88 -2.49 4.25
CA GLN A 67 6.35 -2.87 5.56
C GLN A 67 5.77 -1.67 6.33
N ALA A 68 6.48 -0.52 6.30
CA ALA A 68 6.03 0.71 6.94
C ALA A 68 4.70 1.25 6.35
N ASP A 69 4.41 0.99 5.07
CA ASP A 69 3.13 1.38 4.47
C ASP A 69 1.97 0.56 5.07
N LEU A 70 2.19 -0.74 5.29
CA LEU A 70 1.21 -1.66 5.86
C LEU A 70 0.99 -1.40 7.35
N GLU A 71 2.07 -1.11 8.10
CA GLU A 71 1.99 -0.71 9.51
C GLU A 71 1.22 0.61 9.66
N GLY A 72 1.53 1.61 8.81
CA GLY A 72 0.82 2.88 8.79
C GLY A 72 -0.67 2.71 8.47
N TRP A 73 -1.00 1.83 7.51
CA TRP A 73 -2.38 1.49 7.17
C TRP A 73 -3.10 0.89 8.37
N LEU A 74 -2.53 -0.15 8.97
CA LEU A 74 -3.16 -0.87 10.07
C LEU A 74 -3.37 0.03 11.29
N ALA A 75 -2.42 0.92 11.57
CA ALA A 75 -2.54 1.90 12.65
C ALA A 75 -3.73 2.85 12.43
N GLU A 76 -3.87 3.44 11.23
CA GLU A 76 -5.01 4.33 10.95
C GLU A 76 -6.33 3.56 10.84
N PHE A 77 -6.30 2.32 10.31
CA PHE A 77 -7.46 1.43 10.27
C PHE A 77 -7.97 1.08 11.68
N ALA A 78 -7.06 0.69 12.58
CA ALA A 78 -7.41 0.38 13.97
C ALA A 78 -7.95 1.60 14.73
N LYS A 79 -7.44 2.79 14.44
CA LYS A 79 -7.91 4.04 15.04
C LYS A 79 -9.30 4.43 14.54
N THR A 80 -9.58 4.26 13.25
CA THR A 80 -10.85 4.68 12.63
C THR A 80 -11.96 3.63 12.74
N LYS A 81 -11.61 2.34 12.80
CA LYS A 81 -12.54 1.20 12.86
C LYS A 81 -12.04 0.10 13.83
N PRO A 82 -12.00 0.37 15.14
CA PRO A 82 -11.36 -0.52 16.10
C PRO A 82 -11.97 -1.93 16.18
N GLU A 83 -13.30 -2.05 16.17
CA GLU A 83 -13.97 -3.36 16.24
C GLU A 83 -13.66 -4.24 15.02
N GLU A 84 -13.67 -3.65 13.83
CA GLU A 84 -13.39 -4.36 12.59
C GLU A 84 -11.91 -4.74 12.49
N ALA A 85 -11.02 -3.85 12.94
CA ALA A 85 -9.59 -4.12 13.05
C ALA A 85 -9.30 -5.31 13.97
N LEU A 86 -9.92 -5.37 15.15
CA LEU A 86 -9.76 -6.50 16.06
C LEU A 86 -10.20 -7.83 15.44
N ARG A 87 -11.33 -7.84 14.73
CA ARG A 87 -11.81 -9.05 14.04
C ARG A 87 -10.82 -9.52 12.96
N ILE A 88 -10.32 -8.59 12.14
CA ILE A 88 -9.36 -8.91 11.08
C ILE A 88 -8.05 -9.41 11.69
N LEU A 89 -7.54 -8.75 12.73
CA LEU A 89 -6.29 -9.14 13.38
C LEU A 89 -6.37 -10.50 14.04
N ALA A 90 -7.47 -10.81 14.74
CA ALA A 90 -7.68 -12.13 15.33
C ALA A 90 -7.68 -13.24 14.27
N LYS A 91 -8.33 -13.00 13.12
CA LYS A 91 -8.33 -13.94 12.00
C LYS A 91 -6.92 -14.15 11.44
N ILE A 92 -6.20 -13.07 11.14
CA ILE A 92 -4.82 -13.13 10.61
C ILE A 92 -3.89 -13.84 11.59
N GLN A 93 -4.00 -13.54 12.89
CA GLN A 93 -3.19 -14.17 13.93
C GLN A 93 -3.44 -15.68 13.99
N ALA A 94 -4.70 -16.11 13.94
CA ALA A 94 -5.05 -17.53 13.92
C ALA A 94 -4.47 -18.25 12.68
N GLU A 95 -4.60 -17.66 11.49
CA GLU A 95 -4.03 -18.20 10.25
C GLU A 95 -2.50 -18.31 10.32
N ALA A 96 -1.83 -17.29 10.86
CA ALA A 96 -0.38 -17.29 11.05
C ALA A 96 0.07 -18.39 12.02
N MET A 97 -0.65 -18.59 13.14
CA MET A 97 -0.37 -19.68 14.07
C MET A 97 -0.49 -21.06 13.42
N ILE A 98 -1.54 -21.27 12.61
CA ILE A 98 -1.73 -22.53 11.86
C ILE A 98 -0.55 -22.76 10.92
N GLN A 99 -0.15 -21.75 10.15
CA GLN A 99 0.96 -21.88 9.20
C GLN A 99 2.30 -22.14 9.90
N LEU A 100 2.53 -21.54 11.08
CA LEU A 100 3.72 -21.77 11.89
C LEU A 100 3.74 -23.17 12.53
N ALA A 101 2.59 -23.72 12.88
CA ALA A 101 2.45 -25.05 13.45
C ALA A 101 2.63 -26.19 12.42
N LYS A 102 2.50 -25.90 11.12
CA LYS A 102 2.75 -26.91 10.06
C LYS A 102 4.22 -27.38 10.10
N PRO A 103 4.48 -28.70 10.14
CA PRO A 103 5.82 -29.25 10.17
C PRO A 103 6.61 -28.90 8.90
N SER A 104 7.92 -28.78 9.06
CA SER A 104 8.87 -28.22 8.08
C SER A 104 8.91 -28.93 6.73
N SER A 105 8.33 -30.13 6.60
CA SER A 105 8.35 -30.95 5.38
C SER A 105 7.37 -30.50 4.29
N GLU A 106 6.45 -29.57 4.58
CA GLU A 106 5.45 -29.06 3.62
C GLU A 106 5.67 -27.58 3.22
N ARG A 107 6.84 -27.00 3.53
CA ARG A 107 7.15 -25.57 3.26
C ARG A 107 7.93 -25.32 1.96
N ALA A 108 8.08 -26.34 1.10
CA ALA A 108 8.80 -26.26 -0.17
C ALA A 108 7.87 -25.90 -1.34
#